data_AF-I2G6Y9-F1
#
_entry.id   AF-I2G6Y9-F1
#
_cell.length_a   1.000
_cell.length_b   1.000
_cell.length_c   1.000
_cell.angle_alpha   90.00
_cell.angle_beta   90.00
_cell.angle_gamma   90.00
#
_symmetry.space_group_name_H-M   'P 1'
#
loop_
_entity.id
_entity.type
_entity.pdbx_description
1 polymer ?
#
loop_
_entity_poly.entity_id
_entity_poly.type
_entity_poly.pdbx_seq_one_letter_code
_entity_poly.pdbx_strand_id
1 'polypeptide(L)'
;MVFARSTAVRAIARQGRQFSSTSTSRASASAPEKASSAINDITKKAQELGGPALKRVEGLLGGYSEPIKYNLSVASNIAKQVYVAEGLAPPTSLNTILSAYRQIWSKASDKAYWAQLLTKGDWKHVGIYAVEAYGIFTIGEMIGRRSLVGYKIDTSKHAHGHH
;
A
#
# COMPACT_ATOMS: atom_id res chain seq x y z
N MET A 1 -1.82 -38.17 48.61
CA MET A 1 -2.22 -36.80 48.24
C MET A 1 -1.05 -36.18 47.48
N VAL A 2 -0.97 -36.29 46.15
CA VAL A 2 -1.66 -35.46 45.13
C VAL A 2 -1.49 -33.98 45.43
N PHE A 3 -0.64 -33.28 44.65
CA PHE A 3 -1.05 -32.25 43.70
C PHE A 3 0.07 -32.00 42.69
N ALA A 4 -0.26 -32.25 41.42
CA ALA A 4 0.55 -31.95 40.25
C ALA A 4 0.62 -30.43 40.01
N ARG A 5 1.79 -29.93 39.64
CA ARG A 5 1.97 -28.57 39.09
C ARG A 5 2.35 -28.68 37.62
N SER A 6 1.38 -28.44 36.76
CA SER A 6 1.54 -28.38 35.32
C SER A 6 2.23 -27.07 34.91
N THR A 7 3.47 -27.13 34.46
CA THR A 7 4.18 -26.03 33.79
C THR A 7 4.03 -26.19 32.28
N ALA A 8 2.96 -25.64 31.71
CA ALA A 8 2.81 -25.56 30.25
C ALA A 8 3.59 -24.34 29.72
N VAL A 9 4.88 -24.54 29.43
CA VAL A 9 5.68 -23.62 28.62
C VAL A 9 5.21 -23.73 27.18
N ARG A 10 4.50 -22.70 26.71
CA ARG A 10 4.02 -22.61 25.33
C ARG A 10 5.20 -22.30 24.40
N ALA A 11 5.81 -23.34 23.85
CA ALA A 11 6.79 -23.22 22.78
C ALA A 11 6.08 -22.75 21.50
N ILE A 12 6.21 -21.46 21.16
CA ILE A 12 5.84 -20.95 19.84
C ILE A 12 6.95 -21.39 18.88
N ALA A 13 6.68 -22.46 18.15
CA ALA A 13 7.51 -22.94 17.06
C ALA A 13 7.70 -21.82 16.02
N ARG A 14 8.92 -21.30 15.95
CA ARG A 14 9.42 -20.51 14.82
C ARG A 14 9.57 -21.45 13.62
N GLN A 15 8.48 -21.70 12.90
CA GLN A 15 8.55 -22.40 11.62
C GLN A 15 9.00 -21.40 10.56
N GLY A 16 10.32 -21.27 10.45
CA GLY A 16 10.95 -20.58 9.32
C GLY A 16 10.51 -21.24 8.03
N ARG A 17 9.87 -20.47 7.15
CA ARG A 17 9.59 -20.87 5.77
C ARG A 17 10.91 -20.90 5.02
N GLN A 18 11.65 -22.00 5.15
CA GLN A 18 12.75 -22.33 4.26
C GLN A 18 12.13 -22.76 2.93
N PHE A 19 12.19 -21.86 1.94
CA PHE A 19 12.02 -22.24 0.54
C PHE A 19 13.25 -23.07 0.15
N SER A 20 13.11 -24.39 0.25
CA SER A 20 14.07 -25.36 -0.27
C SER A 20 13.87 -25.50 -1.78
N SER A 21 14.71 -24.82 -2.56
CA SER A 21 14.76 -24.95 -4.00
C SER A 21 15.74 -26.05 -4.40
N THR A 22 15.34 -27.31 -4.31
CA THR A 22 16.07 -28.40 -4.96
C THR A 22 15.09 -29.46 -5.47
N SER A 23 15.09 -29.62 -6.81
CA SER A 23 14.64 -30.78 -7.59
C SER A 23 13.20 -31.26 -7.46
N THR A 24 12.29 -30.70 -8.27
CA THR A 24 11.23 -31.50 -8.91
C THR A 24 11.57 -31.63 -10.39
N SER A 25 12.43 -32.60 -10.70
CA SER A 25 12.41 -33.27 -12.00
C SER A 25 11.28 -34.30 -11.96
N ARG A 26 10.35 -34.21 -12.93
CA ARG A 26 9.27 -35.18 -13.25
C ARG A 26 7.94 -35.02 -12.50
N ALA A 27 7.18 -33.96 -12.81
CA ALA A 27 5.70 -33.99 -12.84
C ALA A 27 5.13 -32.68 -13.44
N SER A 28 5.16 -32.53 -14.77
CA SER A 28 4.23 -31.68 -15.58
C SER A 28 4.69 -31.59 -17.05
N ALA A 29 4.96 -32.75 -17.67
CA ALA A 29 5.13 -32.86 -19.10
C ALA A 29 3.75 -32.79 -19.79
N SER A 30 3.21 -31.58 -19.97
CA SER A 30 2.11 -31.23 -20.93
C SER A 30 1.45 -29.85 -20.70
N ALA A 31 2.01 -28.96 -19.87
CA ALA A 31 1.49 -27.59 -19.68
C ALA A 31 2.45 -26.39 -19.96
N PRO A 32 3.72 -26.54 -20.43
CA PRO A 32 4.58 -25.37 -20.64
C PRO A 32 4.48 -24.73 -22.03
N GLU A 33 3.95 -25.40 -23.06
CA GLU A 33 4.02 -24.89 -24.43
C GLU A 33 3.07 -23.72 -24.71
N LYS A 34 1.88 -23.70 -24.11
CA LYS A 34 0.87 -22.63 -24.30
C LYS A 34 1.06 -21.40 -23.42
N ALA A 35 1.76 -21.55 -22.29
CA ALA A 35 2.14 -20.41 -21.43
C ALA A 35 3.37 -19.68 -22.00
N SER A 36 4.30 -20.42 -22.62
CA SER A 36 5.49 -19.86 -23.24
C SER A 36 5.16 -19.03 -24.48
N SER A 37 4.20 -19.46 -25.31
CA SER A 37 3.77 -18.70 -26.48
C SER A 37 3.01 -17.42 -26.14
N ALA A 38 2.15 -17.44 -25.12
CA ALA A 38 1.42 -16.24 -24.67
C ALA A 38 2.34 -15.19 -24.03
N ILE A 39 3.37 -15.63 -23.29
CA ILE A 39 4.42 -14.73 -22.77
C ILE A 39 5.25 -14.14 -23.93
N ASN A 40 5.56 -14.94 -24.95
CA ASN A 40 6.26 -14.46 -26.13
C ASN A 40 5.44 -13.45 -26.94
N ASP A 41 4.12 -13.61 -27.03
CA ASP A 41 3.25 -12.68 -27.75
C ASP A 41 3.08 -11.35 -26.99
N ILE A 42 2.95 -11.39 -25.66
CA ILE A 42 2.93 -10.17 -24.82
C ILE A 42 4.27 -9.45 -24.88
N THR A 43 5.38 -10.20 -24.88
CA THR A 43 6.73 -9.64 -25.01
C THR A 43 6.93 -9.00 -26.38
N LYS A 44 6.48 -9.65 -27.46
CA LYS A 44 6.52 -9.09 -28.82
C LYS A 44 5.67 -7.84 -28.97
N LYS A 45 4.46 -7.83 -28.40
CA LYS A 45 3.58 -6.65 -28.44
C LYS A 45 4.11 -5.48 -27.61
N ALA A 46 4.73 -5.78 -26.46
CA ALA A 46 5.46 -4.79 -25.67
C ALA A 46 6.70 -4.27 -26.40
N GLN A 47 7.37 -5.13 -27.18
CA GLN A 47 8.53 -4.77 -27.99
C GLN A 47 8.16 -3.96 -29.24
N GLU A 48 6.98 -4.19 -29.83
CA GLU A 48 6.44 -3.40 -30.94
C GLU A 48 5.89 -2.04 -30.49
N LEU A 49 5.19 -1.97 -29.36
CA LEU A 49 4.69 -0.69 -28.81
C LEU A 49 5.77 0.12 -28.08
N GLY A 50 6.78 -0.53 -27.53
CA GLY A 50 7.83 0.11 -26.74
C GLY A 50 9.18 0.27 -27.44
N GLY A 51 9.45 -0.46 -28.52
CA GLY A 51 10.80 -0.73 -29.03
C GLY A 51 11.74 0.48 -29.16
N PRO A 52 11.38 1.57 -29.88
CA PRO A 52 12.30 2.68 -30.11
C PRO A 52 12.44 3.61 -28.90
N ALA A 53 11.33 3.89 -28.19
CA ALA A 53 11.34 4.79 -27.04
C ALA A 53 11.95 4.11 -25.81
N LEU A 54 11.61 2.83 -25.58
CA LEU A 54 12.15 2.03 -24.48
C LEU A 54 13.65 1.80 -24.65
N LYS A 55 14.15 1.49 -25.86
CA LYS A 55 15.60 1.36 -26.14
C LYS A 55 16.37 2.66 -25.94
N ARG A 56 15.77 3.83 -26.19
CA ARG A 56 16.41 5.15 -25.95
C ARG A 56 16.51 5.45 -24.45
N VAL A 57 15.47 5.14 -23.69
CA VAL A 57 15.42 5.32 -22.24
C VAL A 57 16.32 4.29 -21.55
N GLU A 58 16.36 3.04 -22.03
CA GLU A 58 17.24 1.97 -21.58
C GLU A 58 18.71 2.22 -21.97
N GLY A 59 18.99 2.81 -23.14
CA GLY A 59 20.33 3.23 -23.54
C GLY A 59 20.89 4.41 -22.73
N LEU A 60 20.02 5.30 -22.23
CA LEU A 60 20.40 6.40 -21.34
C LEU A 60 20.45 6.00 -19.86
N LEU A 61 19.65 5.02 -19.44
CA LEU A 61 19.63 4.48 -18.08
C LEU A 61 20.45 3.19 -17.93
N GLY A 62 21.09 2.68 -18.99
CA GLY A 62 21.74 1.36 -18.98
C GLY A 62 22.78 1.21 -17.86
N GLY A 63 23.57 2.25 -17.59
CA GLY A 63 24.53 2.28 -16.48
C GLY A 63 23.99 2.77 -15.13
N TYR A 64 22.89 3.52 -15.10
CA TYR A 64 22.29 4.09 -13.86
C TYR A 64 21.04 3.35 -13.36
N SER A 65 20.50 2.44 -14.16
CA SER A 65 19.30 1.68 -13.81
C SER A 65 19.56 0.73 -12.66
N GLU A 66 20.77 0.18 -12.55
CA GLU A 66 21.17 -0.73 -11.48
C GLU A 66 21.19 -0.04 -10.10
N PRO A 67 21.86 1.12 -9.90
CA PRO A 67 21.80 1.84 -8.63
C PRO A 67 20.39 2.39 -8.32
N ILE A 68 19.63 2.83 -9.33
CA ILE A 68 18.24 3.30 -9.11
C ILE A 68 17.36 2.15 -8.65
N LYS A 69 17.43 0.98 -9.31
CA LYS A 69 16.68 -0.22 -8.91
C LYS A 69 17.05 -0.66 -7.50
N TYR A 70 18.35 -0.66 -7.18
CA TYR A 70 18.81 -1.00 -5.84
C TYR A 70 18.27 -0.03 -4.78
N ASN A 71 18.39 1.28 -5.00
CA ASN A 71 17.91 2.28 -4.04
C ASN A 71 16.38 2.25 -3.88
N LEU A 72 15.63 2.04 -4.97
CA LEU A 72 14.18 1.85 -4.90
C LEU A 72 13.81 0.57 -4.15
N SER A 73 14.53 -0.52 -4.36
CA SER A 73 14.38 -1.76 -3.61
C SER A 73 14.56 -1.52 -2.10
N VAL A 74 15.66 -0.87 -1.71
CA VAL A 74 15.95 -0.54 -0.30
C VAL A 74 14.86 0.37 0.27
N ALA A 75 14.51 1.45 -0.42
CA ALA A 75 13.44 2.36 -0.01
C ALA A 75 12.10 1.62 0.14
N SER A 76 11.76 0.69 -0.75
CA SER A 76 10.55 -0.12 -0.67
C SER A 76 10.52 -1.02 0.56
N ASN A 77 11.67 -1.58 0.95
CA ASN A 77 11.77 -2.44 2.13
C ASN A 77 11.68 -1.62 3.42
N ILE A 78 12.28 -0.43 3.44
CA ILE A 78 12.13 0.52 4.56
C ILE A 78 10.66 0.94 4.67
N ALA A 79 10.01 1.30 3.56
CA ALA A 79 8.60 1.66 3.56
C ALA A 79 7.70 0.53 4.10
N LYS A 80 7.98 -0.74 3.77
CA LYS A 80 7.25 -1.89 4.34
C LYS A 80 7.44 -2.03 5.84
N GLN A 81 8.66 -1.80 6.34
CA GLN A 81 8.95 -1.85 7.78
C GLN A 81 8.18 -0.76 8.52
N VAL A 82 8.23 0.47 8.00
CA VAL A 82 7.47 1.61 8.57
C VAL A 82 5.98 1.33 8.53
N TYR A 83 5.44 0.79 7.44
CA TYR A 83 4.02 0.44 7.32
C TYR A 83 3.55 -0.50 8.44
N VAL A 84 4.36 -1.51 8.77
CA VAL A 84 4.05 -2.46 9.85
C VAL A 84 4.29 -1.84 11.23
N ALA A 85 5.39 -1.12 11.41
CA ALA A 85 5.77 -0.52 12.70
C ALA A 85 4.79 0.58 13.16
N GLU A 86 4.37 1.43 12.22
CA GLU A 86 3.44 2.54 12.47
C GLU A 86 1.96 2.10 12.41
N GLY A 87 1.69 0.82 12.15
CA GLY A 87 0.33 0.30 12.11
C GLY A 87 -0.55 1.01 11.07
N LEU A 88 -0.01 1.33 9.88
CA LEU A 88 -0.75 2.00 8.81
C LEU A 88 -1.84 1.10 8.19
N ALA A 89 -1.88 -0.18 8.56
CA ALA A 89 -2.94 -1.09 8.17
C ALA A 89 -4.25 -0.73 8.90
N PRO A 90 -5.40 -0.81 8.21
CA PRO A 90 -6.68 -0.58 8.86
C PRO A 90 -6.89 -1.58 10.02
N PRO A 91 -7.42 -1.13 11.17
CA PRO A 91 -7.68 -1.99 12.31
C PRO A 91 -8.70 -3.07 11.93
N THR A 92 -8.38 -4.33 12.24
CA THR A 92 -9.23 -5.48 11.89
C THR A 92 -10.36 -5.72 12.91
N SER A 93 -10.23 -5.20 14.12
CA SER A 93 -11.21 -5.36 15.20
C SER A 93 -12.21 -4.21 15.26
N LEU A 94 -13.50 -4.55 15.15
CA LEU A 94 -14.60 -3.58 15.28
C LEU A 94 -14.59 -2.86 16.63
N ASN A 95 -14.17 -3.53 17.70
CA ASN A 95 -14.07 -2.93 19.03
C ASN A 95 -13.09 -1.76 19.07
N THR A 96 -12.01 -1.82 18.29
CA THR A 96 -11.01 -0.74 18.20
C THR A 96 -11.57 0.48 17.49
N ILE A 97 -12.36 0.26 16.43
CA ILE A 97 -13.03 1.35 15.71
C ILE A 97 -14.06 2.03 16.63
N LEU A 98 -14.87 1.23 17.32
CA LEU A 98 -15.91 1.73 18.21
C LEU A 98 -15.34 2.46 19.44
N SER A 99 -14.25 1.95 20.02
CA SER A 99 -13.58 2.61 21.14
C SER A 99 -12.96 3.93 20.71
N ALA A 100 -12.30 3.99 19.55
CA ALA A 100 -11.76 5.21 18.99
C ALA A 100 -12.86 6.26 18.77
N TYR A 101 -13.99 5.88 18.18
CA TYR A 101 -15.12 6.79 17.98
C TYR A 101 -15.67 7.33 19.31
N ARG A 102 -15.88 6.47 20.30
CA ARG A 102 -16.34 6.89 21.65
C ARG A 102 -15.34 7.83 22.32
N GLN A 103 -14.05 7.57 22.16
CA GLN A 103 -13.00 8.42 22.71
C GLN A 103 -13.01 9.80 22.04
N ILE A 104 -13.08 9.85 20.70
CA ILE A 104 -13.18 11.11 19.96
C ILE A 104 -14.43 11.89 20.40
N TRP A 105 -15.58 11.22 20.45
CA TRP A 105 -16.83 11.86 20.85
C TRP A 105 -16.79 12.42 22.27
N SER A 106 -16.24 11.67 23.22
CA SER A 106 -16.12 12.13 24.61
C SER A 106 -15.19 13.34 24.75
N LYS A 107 -14.08 13.39 24.00
CA LYS A 107 -13.17 14.54 23.98
C LYS A 107 -13.76 15.74 23.24
N ALA A 108 -14.43 15.52 22.12
CA ALA A 108 -15.05 16.59 21.33
C ALA A 108 -16.19 17.29 22.10
N SER A 109 -16.93 16.53 22.92
CA SER A 109 -18.05 17.05 23.72
C SER A 109 -17.60 17.78 24.99
N ASP A 110 -16.35 17.62 25.41
CA ASP A 110 -15.82 18.16 26.67
C ASP A 110 -15.23 19.57 26.48
N LYS A 111 -15.84 20.56 27.12
CA LYS A 111 -15.39 21.97 27.07
C LYS A 111 -14.05 22.17 27.77
N ALA A 112 -13.77 21.43 28.85
CA ALA A 112 -12.50 21.55 29.57
C ALA A 112 -11.33 21.05 28.72
N TYR A 113 -11.55 20.00 27.91
CA TYR A 113 -10.57 19.52 26.95
C TYR A 113 -10.16 20.61 25.96
N TRP A 114 -11.13 21.33 25.38
CA TRP A 114 -10.84 22.42 24.43
C TRP A 114 -10.10 23.61 25.08
N ALA A 115 -10.51 24.01 26.29
CA ALA A 115 -9.82 25.07 27.03
C ALA A 115 -8.36 24.69 27.33
N GLN A 116 -8.14 23.44 27.75
CA GLN A 116 -6.80 22.92 28.01
C GLN A 116 -5.96 22.81 26.73
N LEU A 117 -6.56 22.36 25.62
CA LEU A 117 -5.90 22.23 24.32
C LEU A 117 -5.38 23.58 23.81
N LEU A 118 -6.17 24.64 23.97
CA LEU A 118 -5.78 25.99 23.59
C LEU A 118 -4.71 26.57 24.52
N THR A 119 -4.87 26.37 25.83
CA THR A 119 -3.95 26.91 26.84
C THR A 119 -2.56 26.25 26.75
N LYS A 120 -2.52 24.94 26.48
CA LYS A 120 -1.26 24.17 26.37
C LYS A 120 -0.57 24.31 25.01
N GLY A 121 -1.27 24.84 23.99
CA GLY A 121 -0.74 24.93 22.63
C GLY A 121 -0.83 23.64 21.82
N ASP A 122 -1.46 22.59 22.35
CA ASP A 122 -1.62 21.27 21.72
C ASP A 122 -2.50 21.32 20.46
N TRP A 123 -3.25 22.41 20.25
CA TRP A 123 -4.06 22.64 19.05
C TRP A 123 -3.25 22.57 17.75
N LYS A 124 -1.94 22.84 17.80
CA LYS A 124 -1.04 22.71 16.65
C LYS A 124 -0.95 21.27 16.15
N HIS A 125 -0.85 20.31 17.07
CA HIS A 125 -0.81 18.89 16.72
C HIS A 125 -2.13 18.44 16.11
N VAL A 126 -3.26 18.87 16.69
CA VAL A 126 -4.59 18.61 16.14
C VAL A 126 -4.73 19.20 14.73
N GLY A 127 -4.20 20.40 14.50
CA GLY A 127 -4.19 21.04 13.18
C GLY A 127 -3.36 20.25 12.15
N ILE A 128 -2.17 19.78 12.52
CA ILE A 128 -1.33 18.93 11.65
C ILE A 128 -2.08 17.64 11.28
N TYR A 129 -2.68 16.96 12.26
CA TYR A 129 -3.47 15.75 12.00
C TYR A 129 -4.71 16.02 11.16
N ALA A 130 -5.34 17.20 11.27
CA ALA A 130 -6.44 17.57 10.41
C ALA A 130 -6.01 17.73 8.94
N VAL A 131 -4.84 18.34 8.71
CA VAL A 131 -4.25 18.45 7.36
C VAL A 131 -3.87 17.07 6.82
N GLU A 132 -3.30 16.20 7.65
CA GLU A 132 -2.97 14.83 7.27
C GLU A 132 -4.23 14.03 6.89
N ALA A 133 -5.28 14.10 7.71
CA ALA A 133 -6.57 13.46 7.43
C ALA A 133 -7.19 13.97 6.13
N TYR A 134 -7.11 15.28 5.87
CA TYR A 134 -7.55 15.87 4.59
C TYR A 134 -6.72 15.34 3.41
N GLY A 135 -5.41 15.21 3.57
CA GLY A 135 -4.53 14.58 2.58
C GLY A 135 -4.96 13.15 2.25
N ILE A 136 -5.17 12.30 3.25
CA ILE A 136 -5.63 10.91 3.06
C ILE A 136 -7.00 10.88 2.39
N PHE A 137 -7.93 11.77 2.78
CA PHE A 137 -9.24 11.89 2.15
C PHE A 137 -9.14 12.19 0.65
N THR A 138 -8.33 13.18 0.26
CA THR A 138 -8.16 13.55 -1.17
C THR A 138 -7.50 12.44 -1.99
N ILE A 139 -6.55 11.69 -1.41
CA ILE A 139 -5.98 10.49 -2.06
C ILE A 139 -7.09 9.44 -2.27
N GLY A 140 -7.95 9.24 -1.27
CA GLY A 140 -9.13 8.39 -1.38
C GLY A 140 -10.04 8.81 -2.52
N GLU A 141 -10.29 10.12 -2.68
CA GLU A 141 -11.07 10.65 -3.81
C GLU A 141 -10.37 10.41 -5.16
N MET A 142 -9.06 10.60 -5.27
CA MET A 142 -8.29 10.30 -6.49
C MET A 142 -8.42 8.83 -6.89
N ILE A 143 -8.34 7.91 -5.93
CA ILE A 143 -8.51 6.47 -6.15
C ILE A 143 -9.96 6.17 -6.54
N GLY A 144 -10.94 6.73 -5.82
CA GLY A 144 -12.37 6.51 -6.07
C GLY A 144 -12.80 6.99 -7.46
N ARG A 145 -12.29 8.14 -7.90
CA ARG A 145 -12.58 8.68 -9.24
C ARG A 145 -11.59 8.23 -10.32
N ARG A 146 -10.55 7.48 -9.95
CA ARG A 146 -9.50 6.95 -10.84
C ARG A 146 -8.87 8.02 -11.75
N SER A 147 -8.74 9.25 -11.24
CA SER A 147 -8.17 10.38 -11.97
C SER A 147 -7.31 11.21 -11.02
N LEU A 148 -6.14 11.64 -11.49
CA LEU A 148 -5.21 12.46 -10.70
C LEU A 148 -5.61 13.94 -10.70
N VAL A 149 -6.17 14.45 -11.81
CA VAL A 149 -6.48 15.89 -11.98
C VAL A 149 -7.87 16.08 -12.57
N GLY A 150 -8.72 16.86 -11.90
CA GLY A 150 -10.07 17.25 -12.35
C GLY A 150 -11.10 16.12 -12.63
N TYR A 151 -12.37 16.48 -12.68
CA TYR A 151 -13.36 15.57 -13.27
C TYR A 151 -13.14 15.51 -14.79
N LYS A 152 -13.23 14.32 -15.37
CA LYS A 152 -13.32 14.19 -16.82
C LYS A 152 -14.70 14.69 -17.22
N ILE A 153 -14.78 15.95 -17.60
CA ILE A 153 -15.96 16.53 -18.21
C ILE A 153 -15.90 16.12 -19.68
N ASP A 154 -16.85 15.29 -20.12
CA ASP A 154 -17.01 14.98 -21.54
C ASP A 154 -17.57 16.22 -22.25
N THR A 155 -16.69 17.15 -22.60
CA THR A 155 -17.02 18.36 -23.36
C THR A 155 -17.55 18.04 -24.76
N SER A 156 -17.31 16.82 -25.26
CA SER A 156 -17.80 16.34 -26.55
C SER A 156 -19.33 16.16 -26.63
N LYS A 157 -20.04 16.06 -25.50
CA LYS A 157 -21.52 15.95 -25.47
C LYS A 157 -22.25 17.28 -25.27
N HIS A 158 -21.53 18.36 -24.98
CA HIS A 158 -22.11 19.69 -24.73
C HIS A 158 -21.80 20.71 -25.81
N ALA A 159 -21.17 20.29 -26.92
CA ALA A 159 -20.76 21.17 -28.02
C ALA A 159 -21.66 21.07 -29.25
N HIS A 160 -23.00 21.03 -29.11
CA HIS A 160 -23.91 21.31 -30.23
C HIS A 160 -25.23 21.87 -29.74
N GLY A 161 -25.48 23.14 -30.06
CA GLY A 161 -26.80 23.73 -29.97
C GLY A 161 -26.78 25.18 -29.51
N HIS A 162 -26.23 26.08 -30.32
CA HIS A 162 -26.70 27.48 -30.45
C HIS A 162 -26.10 28.05 -31.74
N HIS A 163 -26.86 27.91 -32.83
CA HIS A 163 -26.86 28.82 -33.97
C HIS A 163 -28.06 29.74 -33.81
#